data_AF-A0A9P1IP66-F1
#
_entry.id   AF-A0A9P1IP66-F1
#
_cell.length_a   1.000
_cell.length_b   1.000
_cell.length_c   1.000
_cell.angle_alpha   90.00
_cell.angle_beta   90.00
_cell.angle_gamma   90.00
#
_symmetry.space_group_name_H-M   'P 1'
#
loop_
_entity.id
_entity.type
_entity.pdbx_description
1 polymer ?
#
loop_
_entity_poly.entity_id
_entity_poly.type
_entity_poly.pdbx_seq_one_letter_code
_entity_poly.pdbx_strand_id
1 'polypeptide(L)'
;MEDVIYVGAYYFYNNRPNWSNITTMLILQTILIISLLTIIILCLKIHSKIKQLRENEGESEYSKKLQKQFYKALVFQTILPIFLMLVPLNLFFFLPITGIDVTYYSQIANFTCVIYPALDPLPNILIIDEYRKAFLSHFLFWRKNRIEPANLTNLDTNNK
;
A
#
# COMPACT_ATOMS: atom_id res chain seq x y z
N MET A 1 -8.75 19.22 23.94
CA MET A 1 -8.57 18.26 22.81
C MET A 1 -9.80 18.38 21.95
N GLU A 2 -9.91 19.50 21.26
CA GLU A 2 -11.09 19.89 20.47
C GLU A 2 -10.52 20.43 19.18
N ASP A 3 -10.73 19.69 18.09
CA ASP A 3 -10.71 20.14 16.69
C ASP A 3 -10.81 18.90 15.79
N VAL A 4 -11.75 18.00 16.09
CA VAL A 4 -12.19 17.04 15.08
C VAL A 4 -13.25 17.77 14.27
N ILE A 5 -12.80 18.63 13.36
CA ILE A 5 -13.70 19.35 12.45
C ILE A 5 -14.48 18.29 11.67
N TYR A 6 -15.77 18.20 12.00
CA TYR A 6 -16.66 17.23 11.42
C TYR A 6 -16.80 17.52 9.93
N VAL A 7 -16.56 16.52 9.07
CA VAL A 7 -16.67 16.70 7.62
C VAL A 7 -18.07 17.15 7.21
N GLY A 8 -19.12 16.75 7.94
CA GLY A 8 -20.48 17.29 7.74
C GLY A 8 -20.61 18.81 7.98
N ALA A 9 -19.82 19.38 8.90
CA ALA A 9 -19.77 20.84 9.14
C ALA A 9 -19.03 21.59 8.02
N TYR A 10 -18.18 20.90 7.24
CA TYR A 10 -17.56 21.45 6.03
C TYR A 10 -18.58 21.62 4.89
N TYR A 11 -19.54 20.69 4.76
CA TYR A 11 -20.61 20.76 3.75
C TYR A 11 -21.69 21.79 4.12
N PHE A 12 -22.08 21.85 5.40
CA PHE A 12 -23.12 22.74 5.89
C PHE A 12 -22.61 23.63 7.02
N TYR A 13 -22.47 24.93 6.73
CA TYR A 13 -22.18 25.93 7.74
C TYR A 13 -23.48 26.64 8.11
N ASN A 14 -23.91 26.53 9.37
CA ASN A 14 -25.11 27.19 9.89
C ASN A 14 -26.38 26.87 9.08
N ASN A 15 -26.59 25.58 8.76
CA ASN A 15 -27.69 25.07 7.92
C ASN A 15 -27.75 25.60 6.47
N ARG A 16 -26.70 26.29 6.00
CA ARG A 16 -26.56 26.69 4.60
C ARG A 16 -25.45 25.87 3.92
N PRO A 17 -25.66 25.40 2.67
CA PRO A 17 -24.63 24.69 1.94
C PRO A 17 -23.46 25.63 1.66
N ASN A 18 -22.25 25.23 2.06
CA ASN A 18 -21.03 25.97 1.75
C ASN A 18 -20.51 25.54 0.38
N TRP A 19 -20.98 26.22 -0.66
CA TRP A 19 -20.62 25.94 -2.05
C TRP A 19 -19.11 25.96 -2.31
N SER A 20 -18.33 26.78 -1.58
CA SER A 20 -16.87 26.81 -1.72
C SER A 20 -16.23 25.50 -1.26
N ASN A 21 -16.64 24.98 -0.11
CA ASN A 21 -16.10 23.72 0.41
C ASN A 21 -16.56 22.52 -0.42
N ILE A 22 -17.83 22.53 -0.85
CA ILE A 22 -18.40 21.49 -1.73
C ILE A 22 -17.63 21.42 -3.05
N THR A 23 -17.37 22.58 -3.67
CA THR A 23 -16.60 22.65 -4.91
C THR A 23 -15.15 22.19 -4.73
N THR A 24 -14.48 22.58 -3.63
CA THR A 24 -13.13 22.06 -3.32
C THR A 24 -13.11 20.54 -3.16
N MET A 25 -14.10 19.95 -2.48
CA MET A 25 -14.18 18.49 -2.31
C MET A 25 -14.45 17.77 -3.63
N LEU A 26 -15.31 18.33 -4.49
CA LEU A 26 -15.53 17.78 -5.83
C LEU A 26 -14.25 17.81 -6.68
N ILE A 27 -13.47 18.89 -6.62
CA ILE A 27 -12.19 18.99 -7.30
C ILE A 27 -11.23 17.90 -6.80
N LEU A 28 -11.09 17.72 -5.48
CA LEU A 28 -10.26 16.66 -4.90
C LEU A 28 -10.69 15.26 -5.37
N GLN A 29 -12.00 14.99 -5.40
CA GLN A 29 -12.54 13.72 -5.87
C GLN A 29 -12.22 13.48 -7.36
N THR A 30 -12.31 14.51 -8.20
CA THR A 30 -11.97 14.38 -9.64
C THR A 30 -10.48 14.09 -9.85
N ILE A 31 -9.59 14.70 -9.06
CA ILE A 31 -8.14 14.43 -9.10
C ILE A 31 -7.86 12.96 -8.74
N LEU A 32 -8.50 12.42 -7.70
CA LEU A 32 -8.36 11.01 -7.32
C LEU A 32 -8.81 10.06 -8.44
N ILE A 33 -9.93 10.36 -9.10
CA ILE A 33 -10.42 9.57 -10.23
C ILE A 33 -9.42 9.59 -11.39
N ILE A 34 -8.89 10.76 -11.74
CA ILE A 34 -7.87 10.89 -12.80
C ILE A 34 -6.63 10.09 -12.44
N SER A 35 -6.17 10.15 -11.18
CA SER A 35 -5.03 9.36 -10.72
C SER A 35 -5.26 7.85 -10.90
N LEU A 36 -6.44 7.34 -10.52
CA LEU A 36 -6.79 5.93 -10.73
C LEU A 36 -6.80 5.55 -12.22
N LEU A 37 -7.33 6.41 -13.09
CA LEU A 37 -7.31 6.18 -14.54
C LEU A 37 -5.87 6.11 -15.07
N THR A 38 -4.98 6.99 -14.62
CA THR A 38 -3.56 6.92 -15.03
C THR A 38 -2.92 5.60 -14.61
N ILE A 39 -3.16 5.13 -13.38
CA ILE A 39 -2.64 3.85 -12.90
C ILE A 39 -3.12 2.70 -13.80
N ILE A 40 -4.40 2.69 -14.19
CA ILE A 40 -4.94 1.68 -15.11
C ILE A 40 -4.23 1.73 -16.47
N ILE A 41 -4.06 2.91 -17.06
CA ILE A 41 -3.36 3.09 -18.33
C ILE A 41 -1.90 2.61 -18.23
N LEU A 42 -1.20 2.95 -17.14
CA LEU A 42 0.15 2.48 -16.88
C LEU A 42 0.21 0.95 -16.76
N CYS A 43 -0.72 0.33 -16.03
CA CYS A 43 -0.82 -1.13 -15.92
C CYS A 43 -0.97 -1.80 -17.29
N LEU A 44 -1.82 -1.26 -18.15
CA LEU A 44 -2.01 -1.76 -19.52
C LEU A 44 -0.75 -1.57 -20.37
N LYS A 45 -0.09 -0.42 -20.27
CA LYS A 45 1.15 -0.13 -20.99
C LYS A 45 2.30 -1.04 -20.56
N ILE A 46 2.43 -1.30 -19.26
CA ILE A 46 3.42 -2.22 -18.70
C ILE A 46 3.15 -3.65 -19.18
N HIS A 47 1.89 -4.09 -19.16
CA HIS A 47 1.53 -5.41 -19.67
C HIS A 47 1.92 -5.58 -21.14
N SER A 48 1.63 -4.58 -21.98
CA SER A 48 2.02 -4.58 -23.39
C SER A 48 3.55 -4.59 -23.56
N LYS A 49 4.29 -3.80 -22.78
CA LYS A 49 5.76 -3.77 -22.84
C LYS A 49 6.38 -5.09 -22.42
N ILE A 50 5.90 -5.73 -21.36
CA ILE A 50 6.37 -7.07 -20.92
C ILE A 50 6.11 -8.12 -22.02
N LYS A 51 4.96 -8.04 -22.70
CA LYS A 51 4.67 -8.93 -23.84
C LYS A 51 5.65 -8.72 -24.99
N GLN A 52 5.94 -7.47 -25.35
CA GLN A 52 6.92 -7.14 -26.41
C GLN A 52 8.34 -7.60 -26.05
N LEU A 53 8.78 -7.40 -24.81
CA LEU A 53 10.11 -7.84 -24.33
C LEU A 53 10.26 -9.37 -24.41
N ARG A 54 9.17 -10.11 -24.22
CA ARG A 54 9.17 -11.58 -24.35
C ARG A 54 9.32 -12.03 -25.81
N GLU A 55 8.79 -11.27 -26.75
CA GLU A 55 8.74 -11.62 -28.18
C GLU A 55 9.97 -11.11 -28.95
N ASN A 56 10.54 -9.96 -28.58
CA ASN A 56 11.55 -9.25 -29.37
C ASN A 56 12.97 -9.21 -28.77
N GLU A 57 13.16 -9.48 -27.47
CA GLU A 57 14.47 -9.30 -26.83
C GLU A 57 15.05 -10.61 -26.26
N GLY A 58 16.33 -10.85 -26.58
CA GLY A 58 17.20 -11.89 -26.01
C GLY A 58 17.61 -11.60 -24.56
N GLU A 59 16.72 -10.97 -23.79
CA GLU A 59 16.89 -10.71 -22.37
C GLU A 59 17.03 -12.02 -21.58
N SER A 60 17.86 -11.99 -20.54
CA SER A 60 18.10 -13.18 -19.70
C SER A 60 16.79 -13.67 -19.06
N GLU A 61 16.62 -15.00 -18.99
CA GLU A 61 15.47 -15.63 -18.33
C GLU A 61 15.29 -15.15 -16.88
N TYR A 62 16.40 -14.77 -16.23
CA TYR A 62 16.39 -14.19 -14.89
C TYR A 62 15.69 -12.81 -14.84
N SER A 63 16.08 -11.87 -15.71
CA SER A 63 15.47 -10.54 -15.79
C SER A 63 13.98 -10.61 -16.09
N LYS A 64 13.57 -11.48 -17.02
CA LYS A 64 12.16 -11.70 -17.39
C LYS A 64 11.34 -12.21 -16.20
N LYS A 65 11.88 -13.19 -15.47
CA LYS A 65 11.23 -13.74 -14.28
C LYS A 65 11.08 -12.69 -13.18
N LEU A 66 12.11 -11.88 -12.97
CA LEU A 66 12.11 -10.82 -11.95
C LEU A 66 11.11 -9.69 -12.28
N GLN A 67 11.09 -9.21 -13.52
CA GLN A 67 10.13 -8.19 -13.97
C GLN A 67 8.67 -8.67 -13.82
N LYS A 68 8.40 -9.96 -14.11
CA LYS A 68 7.07 -10.56 -13.90
C LYS A 68 6.67 -10.57 -12.43
N GLN A 69 7.60 -10.85 -11.53
CA GLN A 69 7.36 -10.85 -10.08
C GLN A 69 7.10 -9.43 -9.57
N PHE A 70 7.89 -8.44 -10.00
CA PHE A 70 7.64 -7.03 -9.67
C PHE A 70 6.30 -6.54 -10.19
N TYR A 71 5.93 -6.89 -11.43
CA TYR A 71 4.60 -6.55 -11.96
C TYR A 71 3.48 -7.18 -11.13
N LYS A 72 3.59 -8.47 -10.78
CA LYS A 72 2.60 -9.14 -9.94
C LYS A 72 2.49 -8.45 -8.58
N ALA A 73 3.61 -8.12 -7.96
CA ALA A 73 3.65 -7.45 -6.68
C ALA A 73 3.02 -6.05 -6.75
N LEU A 74 3.31 -5.28 -7.80
CA LEU A 74 2.72 -3.97 -8.06
C LEU A 74 1.19 -4.03 -8.24
N VAL A 75 0.68 -5.07 -8.91
CA VAL A 75 -0.78 -5.27 -9.05
C VAL A 75 -1.43 -5.57 -7.70
N PHE A 76 -0.83 -6.43 -6.87
CA PHE A 76 -1.37 -6.71 -5.53
C PHE A 76 -1.26 -5.49 -4.59
N GLN A 77 -0.14 -4.77 -4.66
CA GLN A 77 0.10 -3.55 -3.90
C GLN A 77 -0.84 -2.42 -4.31
N THR A 78 -1.37 -2.39 -5.54
CA THR A 78 -2.35 -1.38 -5.95
C THR A 78 -3.78 -1.78 -5.60
N ILE A 79 -4.11 -3.07 -5.68
CA ILE A 79 -5.44 -3.58 -5.29
C ILE A 79 -5.68 -3.40 -3.77
N LEU A 80 -4.67 -3.62 -2.93
CA LEU A 80 -4.77 -3.53 -1.48
C LEU A 80 -5.22 -2.14 -0.96
N PRO A 81 -4.61 -1.00 -1.34
CA PRO A 81 -5.09 0.36 -1.03
C PRO A 81 -6.43 0.68 -1.66
N ILE A 82 -6.72 0.18 -2.86
CA ILE A 82 -8.02 0.41 -3.49
C ILE A 82 -9.12 -0.21 -2.61
N PHE A 83 -8.94 -1.44 -2.12
CA PHE A 83 -9.94 -2.04 -1.23
C PHE A 83 -9.93 -1.44 0.18
N LEU A 84 -8.76 -1.22 0.77
CA LEU A 84 -8.65 -0.77 2.16
C LEU A 84 -8.86 0.72 2.34
N MET A 85 -8.37 1.59 1.45
CA MET A 85 -8.52 3.04 1.60
C MET A 85 -9.61 3.64 0.71
N LEU A 86 -9.70 3.23 -0.56
CA LEU A 86 -10.62 3.91 -1.49
C LEU A 86 -12.09 3.68 -1.09
N VAL A 87 -12.46 2.47 -0.69
CA VAL A 87 -13.83 2.15 -0.28
C VAL A 87 -14.29 2.96 0.96
N PRO A 88 -13.60 2.92 2.12
CA PRO A 88 -14.05 3.69 3.28
C PRO A 88 -13.95 5.20 3.06
N LEU A 89 -12.98 5.67 2.27
CA LEU A 89 -12.85 7.10 1.96
C LEU A 89 -13.99 7.60 1.06
N ASN A 90 -14.35 6.84 0.03
CA ASN A 90 -15.49 7.19 -0.83
C ASN A 90 -16.80 7.13 -0.05
N LEU A 91 -17.02 6.07 0.74
CA LEU A 91 -18.21 5.96 1.58
C LEU A 91 -18.31 7.16 2.54
N PHE A 92 -17.19 7.53 3.16
CA PHE A 92 -17.07 8.70 4.03
C PHE A 92 -17.42 10.03 3.32
N PHE A 93 -17.08 10.18 2.04
CA PHE A 93 -17.47 11.36 1.26
C PHE A 93 -18.96 11.38 0.86
N PHE A 94 -19.58 10.23 0.64
CA PHE A 94 -21.01 10.15 0.26
C PHE A 94 -21.96 10.23 1.47
N LEU A 95 -21.53 9.79 2.66
CA LEU A 95 -22.31 9.78 3.90
C LEU A 95 -22.92 11.14 4.31
N PRO A 96 -22.20 12.28 4.25
CA PRO A 96 -22.77 13.60 4.54
C PRO A 96 -23.92 13.99 3.61
N ILE A 97 -23.93 13.48 2.37
CA ILE A 97 -24.94 13.81 1.36
C ILE A 97 -26.24 13.04 1.62
N THR A 98 -26.16 11.85 2.21
CA THR A 98 -27.33 11.02 2.57
C THR A 98 -27.95 11.39 3.91
N GLY A 99 -27.35 12.34 4.65
CA GLY A 99 -27.83 12.79 5.96
C GLY A 99 -27.56 11.82 7.11
N ILE A 100 -26.66 10.85 6.91
CA ILE A 100 -26.28 9.85 7.93
C ILE A 100 -25.14 10.40 8.81
N ASP A 101 -25.16 10.06 10.10
CA ASP A 101 -24.08 10.39 11.03
C ASP A 101 -22.74 9.78 10.59
N VAL A 102 -21.79 10.65 10.29
CA VAL A 102 -20.46 10.36 9.74
C VAL A 102 -19.45 10.04 10.85
N THR A 103 -19.76 10.31 12.12
CA THR A 103 -18.81 10.23 13.24
C THR A 103 -18.16 8.85 13.36
N TYR A 104 -18.96 7.79 13.33
CA TYR A 104 -18.45 6.42 13.46
C TYR A 104 -17.64 5.98 12.23
N TYR A 105 -18.15 6.27 11.03
CA TYR A 105 -17.49 5.92 9.77
C TYR A 105 -16.16 6.68 9.57
N SER A 106 -16.07 7.92 10.07
CA SER A 106 -14.84 8.72 10.05
C SER A 106 -13.70 8.06 10.81
N GLN A 107 -14.00 7.42 11.94
CA GLN A 107 -13.01 6.75 12.78
C GLN A 107 -12.47 5.49 12.10
N ILE A 108 -13.36 4.71 11.46
CA ILE A 108 -12.97 3.52 10.69
C ILE A 108 -12.12 3.91 9.48
N ALA A 109 -12.52 4.95 8.75
CA ALA A 109 -11.75 5.45 7.61
C ALA A 109 -10.35 5.93 8.04
N ASN A 110 -10.26 6.70 9.13
CA ASN A 110 -9.00 7.17 9.68
C ASN A 110 -8.10 6.03 10.16
N PHE A 111 -8.64 5.04 10.88
CA PHE A 111 -7.87 3.88 11.31
C PHE A 111 -7.28 3.12 10.12
N THR A 112 -8.08 2.95 9.06
CA THR A 112 -7.63 2.24 7.85
C THR A 112 -6.57 3.03 7.07
N CYS A 113 -6.66 4.36 7.06
CA CYS A 113 -5.60 5.23 6.53
C CYS A 113 -4.26 5.06 7.26
N VAL A 114 -4.29 4.92 8.59
CA VAL A 114 -3.08 4.82 9.41
C VAL A 114 -2.42 3.45 9.29
N ILE A 115 -3.20 2.38 9.13
CA ILE A 115 -2.66 1.02 9.03
C ILE A 115 -2.16 0.67 7.62
N TYR A 116 -2.69 1.32 6.58
CA TYR A 116 -2.34 1.06 5.19
C TYR A 116 -0.81 1.11 4.90
N PRO A 117 -0.05 2.11 5.36
CA PRO A 117 1.40 2.17 5.12
C PRO A 117 2.17 0.97 5.68
N ALA A 118 1.67 0.35 6.76
CA ALA A 118 2.27 -0.86 7.33
C ALA A 118 1.95 -2.11 6.52
N LEU A 119 0.80 -2.15 5.84
CA LEU A 119 0.34 -3.26 5.01
C LEU A 119 0.91 -3.22 3.59
N ASP A 120 1.21 -2.04 3.06
CA ASP A 120 1.76 -1.80 1.72
C ASP A 120 3.04 -2.61 1.39
N PRO A 121 4.05 -2.76 2.29
CA PRO A 121 5.24 -3.55 2.01
C PRO A 121 5.04 -5.07 2.12
N LEU A 122 3.99 -5.54 2.79
CA LEU A 122 3.80 -6.98 3.07
C LEU A 122 3.60 -7.82 1.79
N PRO A 123 2.71 -7.45 0.84
CA PRO A 123 2.54 -8.19 -0.41
C PRO A 123 3.84 -8.26 -1.23
N ASN A 124 4.63 -7.18 -1.27
CA ASN A 124 5.88 -7.14 -2.03
C ASN A 124 6.89 -8.17 -1.49
N ILE A 125 7.06 -8.24 -0.18
CA ILE A 125 8.02 -9.16 0.45
C ILE A 125 7.55 -10.62 0.34
N LEU A 126 6.24 -10.87 0.37
CA LEU A 126 5.67 -12.23 0.28
C LEU A 126 5.59 -12.78 -1.14
N ILE A 127 5.38 -11.94 -2.16
CA ILE A 127 5.16 -12.38 -3.55
C ILE A 127 6.48 -12.58 -4.31
N ILE A 128 7.51 -11.82 -3.98
CA ILE A 128 8.78 -11.86 -4.71
C ILE A 128 9.72 -12.87 -4.04
N ASP A 129 9.96 -13.98 -4.72
CA ASP A 129 10.75 -15.10 -4.20
C ASP A 129 12.19 -14.71 -3.92
N GLU A 130 12.76 -13.79 -4.71
CA GLU A 130 14.10 -13.23 -4.49
C GLU A 130 14.19 -12.45 -3.17
N TYR A 131 13.15 -11.69 -2.78
CA TYR A 131 13.10 -11.02 -1.47
C TYR A 131 12.99 -12.04 -0.33
N ARG A 132 12.19 -13.09 -0.48
CA ARG A 132 12.07 -14.16 0.53
C ARG A 132 13.39 -14.88 0.74
N LYS A 133 14.11 -15.20 -0.33
CA LYS A 133 15.43 -15.83 -0.26
C LYS A 133 16.47 -14.93 0.38
N ALA A 134 16.50 -13.65 0.04
CA ALA A 134 17.38 -12.66 0.66
C ALA A 134 17.06 -12.50 2.16
N PHE A 135 15.78 -12.42 2.52
CA PHE A 135 15.33 -12.32 3.90
C PHE A 135 15.69 -13.57 4.72
N LEU A 136 15.42 -14.77 4.20
CA LEU A 136 15.83 -16.01 4.86
C LEU A 136 17.36 -16.13 4.96
N SER A 137 18.10 -15.78 3.91
CA SER A 137 19.56 -15.78 3.91
C SER A 137 20.11 -14.86 5.00
N HIS A 138 19.61 -13.63 5.07
CA HIS A 138 20.02 -12.66 6.08
C HIS A 138 19.62 -13.10 7.50
N PHE A 139 18.42 -13.65 7.66
CA PHE A 139 17.94 -14.16 8.94
C PHE A 139 18.71 -15.41 9.40
N LEU A 140 19.03 -16.33 8.50
CA LEU A 140 19.84 -17.52 8.77
C LEU A 140 21.30 -17.17 9.04
N PHE A 141 21.87 -16.20 8.33
CA PHE A 141 23.21 -15.65 8.60
C PHE A 141 23.25 -14.99 10.00
N TRP A 142 22.25 -14.20 10.33
CA TRP A 142 22.12 -13.57 11.64
C TRP A 142 21.92 -14.61 12.77
N ARG A 143 21.17 -15.67 12.51
CA ARG A 143 21.03 -16.83 13.41
C ARG A 143 22.34 -17.59 13.58
N LYS A 144 23.10 -17.80 12.50
CA LYS A 144 24.40 -18.49 12.53
C LYS A 144 25.45 -17.71 13.34
N ASN A 145 25.56 -16.41 13.12
CA ASN A 145 26.46 -15.52 13.87
C ASN A 145 26.13 -15.38 15.36
N ARG A 146 24.92 -15.79 15.80
CA ARG A 146 24.56 -15.84 17.23
C ARG A 146 24.94 -17.15 17.91
N ILE A 147 25.15 -18.24 17.15
CA ILE A 147 25.44 -19.57 17.70
C ILE A 147 26.96 -19.83 17.76
N GLU A 148 27.73 -19.28 16.83
CA GLU A 148 29.21 -19.37 16.82
C GLU A 148 29.93 -18.77 18.06
N PRO A 149 29.57 -17.59 18.60
CA PRO A 149 30.27 -17.02 19.76
C PRO A 149 29.98 -17.76 21.08
N ALA A 150 28.90 -18.53 21.16
CA ALA A 150 28.53 -19.30 22.36
C ALA A 150 29.31 -20.63 22.47
N ASN A 151 29.75 -21.22 21.37
CA ASN A 151 30.51 -22.47 21.41
C ASN A 151 32.02 -22.26 21.60
N LEU A 152 32.56 -21.12 21.16
CA LEU A 152 33.97 -20.77 21.35
C LEU A 152 34.28 -20.41 22.82
N THR A 153 33.33 -19.78 23.53
CA THR A 153 33.49 -19.46 24.96
C THR A 153 33.42 -20.69 25.89
N ASN A 154 32.73 -21.76 25.48
CA ASN A 154 32.65 -23.02 26.23
C ASN A 154 33.85 -23.96 25.98
N LEU A 155 34.60 -23.76 24.89
CA LEU A 155 35.83 -24.51 24.59
C LEU A 155 37.05 -23.88 25.29
N ASP A 156 37.08 -22.56 25.44
CA ASP A 156 38.16 -21.86 26.16
C ASP A 156 38.06 -22.00 27.69
N THR A 157 36.89 -22.35 28.24
CA THR A 157 36.66 -22.54 29.69
C THR A 157 36.81 -23.97 30.17
N ASN A 158 36.66 -24.98 29.30
CA ASN A 158 36.90 -26.40 29.63
C ASN A 158 38.36 -26.84 29.45
N ASN A 159 39.21 -25.97 28.92
CA ASN A 159 40.62 -26.27 28.64
C ASN A 159 41.58 -25.53 29.59
N LYS A 160 41.09 -25.13 30.76
CA LYS A 160 41.84 -24.47 31.84
C LYS A 160 41.51 -25.13 33.18
#